data_AF-A0A0L1KTZ4-F1
#
_entry.id   AF-A0A0L1KTZ4-F1
#
_cell.length_a   1.000
_cell.length_b   1.000
_cell.length_c   1.000
_cell.angle_alpha   90.00
_cell.angle_beta   90.00
_cell.angle_gamma   90.00
#
_symmetry.space_group_name_H-M   'P 1'
#
loop_
_entity.id
_entity.type
_entity.pdbx_description
1 polymer ?
#
loop_
_entity_poly.entity_id
_entity_poly.type
_entity_poly.pdbx_seq_one_letter_code
_entity_poly.pdbx_strand_id
1 'polypeptide(L)'
;MLHQCRIFFIATKECLGAPTRKRAFTYMKRPRHESQRFGGRATRVASGVKNGPKHLQQATTKERMLAVYEAQEFSRRQWKGRDFEVYEVPWSLAPPDLRRVIPELHTECPIRSAVDGKNLRHKVFDRWELSNELFGHETVERPKVPCVSPRLAFSKMLVF
;
A
#
# COMPACT_ATOMS: atom_id res chain seq x y z
N MET A 1 4.42 -23.83 -4.34
CA MET A 1 5.10 -22.51 -4.33
C MET A 1 4.43 -21.64 -5.38
N LEU A 2 3.48 -20.80 -4.98
CA LEU A 2 2.91 -19.80 -5.88
C LEU A 2 3.92 -18.66 -5.98
N HIS A 3 4.55 -18.52 -7.14
CA HIS A 3 5.26 -17.29 -7.49
C HIS A 3 4.22 -16.17 -7.51
N GLN A 4 4.08 -15.46 -6.38
CA GLN A 4 3.46 -14.15 -6.36
C GLN A 4 4.32 -13.26 -7.25
N CYS A 5 3.93 -13.14 -8.52
CA CYS A 5 4.35 -12.05 -9.40
C CYS A 5 3.89 -10.75 -8.74
N ARG A 6 4.75 -10.18 -7.88
CA ARG A 6 4.61 -8.81 -7.38
C ARG A 6 4.89 -7.90 -8.56
N ILE A 7 3.83 -7.57 -9.31
CA ILE A 7 3.86 -6.51 -10.31
C ILE A 7 4.16 -5.21 -9.55
N PHE A 8 5.40 -4.74 -9.65
CA PHE A 8 5.76 -3.41 -9.20
C PHE A 8 5.08 -2.41 -10.13
N PHE A 9 3.97 -1.81 -9.67
CA PHE A 9 3.45 -0.61 -10.30
C PHE A 9 4.44 0.53 -10.02
N ILE A 10 5.42 0.72 -10.91
CA ILE A 10 6.14 1.98 -11.00
C ILE A 10 5.08 3.01 -11.41
N ALA A 11 4.65 3.84 -10.46
CA ALA A 11 3.57 4.79 -10.68
C ALA A 11 4.00 5.85 -11.71
N THR A 12 3.53 5.71 -12.95
CA THR A 12 3.60 6.74 -13.99
C THR A 12 2.59 7.86 -13.67
N LYS A 13 2.88 8.68 -12.66
CA LYS A 13 2.00 9.80 -12.30
C LYS A 13 2.38 11.09 -13.02
N GLU A 14 1.38 11.92 -13.31
CA GLU A 14 1.58 13.34 -13.63
C GLU A 14 2.34 14.01 -12.46
N CYS A 15 3.63 14.30 -12.63
CA CYS A 15 4.43 14.98 -11.62
C CYS A 15 4.17 16.50 -11.63
N LEU A 16 4.29 17.07 -10.43
CA LEU A 16 4.10 18.48 -10.07
C LEU A 16 5.12 19.38 -10.80
N GLY A 17 4.81 19.88 -11.99
CA GLY A 17 5.76 20.76 -12.69
C GLY A 17 5.24 21.57 -13.88
N ALA A 18 3.94 21.58 -14.17
CA ALA A 18 3.46 22.36 -15.31
C ALA A 18 3.54 23.88 -15.02
N PRO A 19 4.17 24.71 -15.86
CA PRO A 19 4.45 26.14 -15.58
C PRO A 19 3.22 27.04 -15.70
N THR A 20 2.73 27.68 -14.63
CA THR A 20 1.46 28.47 -14.37
C THR A 20 0.63 29.13 -15.50
N ARG A 21 1.04 29.17 -16.77
CA ARG A 21 0.27 29.74 -17.89
C ARG A 21 -1.09 29.06 -18.08
N LYS A 22 -2.15 29.88 -18.23
CA LYS A 22 -3.50 29.43 -18.59
C LYS A 22 -3.44 28.59 -19.87
N ARG A 23 -4.06 27.42 -19.85
CA ARG A 23 -4.19 26.54 -21.02
C ARG A 23 -5.66 26.56 -21.45
N ALA A 24 -5.92 27.00 -22.68
CA ALA A 24 -7.22 26.83 -23.29
C ALA A 24 -7.44 25.35 -23.62
N PHE A 25 -8.71 24.93 -23.63
CA PHE A 25 -9.09 23.61 -24.08
C PHE A 25 -8.80 23.46 -25.57
N THR A 26 -8.06 22.42 -25.93
CA THR A 26 -7.79 22.00 -27.32
C THR A 26 -7.75 20.48 -27.36
N TYR A 27 -7.83 19.89 -28.55
CA TYR A 27 -7.80 18.43 -28.72
C TYR A 27 -6.56 17.76 -28.07
N MET A 28 -5.42 18.46 -28.01
CA MET A 28 -4.18 17.99 -27.36
C MET A 28 -3.95 18.52 -25.95
N LYS A 29 -4.63 19.60 -25.53
CA LYS A 29 -4.34 20.27 -24.25
C LYS A 29 -5.62 20.49 -23.45
N ARG A 30 -5.63 19.87 -22.28
CA ARG A 30 -6.68 20.04 -21.26
C ARG A 30 -6.37 21.23 -20.33
N PRO A 31 -7.40 22.00 -19.90
CA PRO A 31 -7.24 23.01 -18.86
C PRO A 31 -6.63 22.41 -17.58
N ARG A 32 -5.87 23.22 -16.85
CA ARG A 32 -5.12 22.77 -15.66
C ARG A 32 -5.98 22.34 -14.49
N HIS A 33 -7.13 22.98 -14.34
CA HIS A 33 -8.03 22.77 -13.22
C HIS A 33 -9.30 22.03 -13.64
N GLU A 34 -9.21 21.26 -14.73
CA GLU A 34 -10.31 20.45 -15.23
C GLU A 34 -10.63 19.29 -14.28
N SER A 35 -11.90 18.90 -14.23
CA SER A 35 -12.43 17.82 -13.38
C SER A 35 -11.76 16.47 -13.60
N GLN A 36 -11.11 16.24 -14.73
CA GLN A 36 -10.45 14.97 -15.03
C GLN A 36 -9.06 14.84 -14.39
N ARG A 37 -8.50 15.92 -13.83
CA ARG A 37 -7.20 15.88 -13.15
C ARG A 37 -7.37 15.57 -11.66
N PHE A 38 -6.47 14.73 -11.14
CA PHE A 38 -6.43 14.32 -9.72
C PHE A 38 -7.78 13.79 -9.20
N GLY A 39 -8.54 13.07 -10.04
CA GLY A 39 -9.85 12.52 -9.69
C GLY A 39 -10.87 13.57 -9.27
N GLY A 40 -10.94 14.70 -9.97
CA GLY A 40 -11.88 15.80 -9.66
C GLY A 40 -11.33 16.85 -8.70
N ARG A 41 -10.24 16.56 -7.98
CA ARG A 41 -9.73 17.45 -6.91
C ARG A 41 -9.06 18.72 -7.43
N ALA A 42 -8.71 18.77 -8.71
CA ALA A 42 -8.14 19.96 -9.35
C ALA A 42 -9.09 21.17 -9.35
N THR A 43 -10.41 20.92 -9.25
CA THR A 43 -11.46 21.95 -9.14
C THR A 43 -11.33 22.78 -7.86
N ARG A 44 -10.92 22.16 -6.75
CA ARG A 44 -10.70 22.86 -5.45
C ARG A 44 -9.50 23.80 -5.48
N VAL A 45 -8.60 23.61 -6.43
CA VAL A 45 -7.38 24.39 -6.63
C VAL A 45 -7.57 25.41 -7.77
N ALA A 46 -8.76 25.44 -8.38
CA ALA A 46 -9.10 26.32 -9.47
C ALA A 46 -9.32 27.76 -8.99
N SER A 47 -8.30 28.61 -9.14
CA SER A 47 -8.47 30.06 -9.02
C SER A 47 -8.92 30.63 -10.37
N GLY A 48 -10.16 30.34 -10.77
CA GLY A 48 -10.69 30.75 -12.09
C GLY A 48 -11.03 32.24 -12.21
N VAL A 49 -11.11 32.97 -11.10
CA VAL A 49 -11.72 34.31 -11.06
C VAL A 49 -10.71 35.34 -10.56
N LYS A 50 -10.67 36.52 -11.19
CA LYS A 50 -9.81 37.67 -10.80
C LYS A 50 -9.99 38.05 -9.31
N ASN A 51 -11.16 37.75 -8.74
CA ASN A 51 -11.54 38.01 -7.35
C ASN A 51 -11.55 36.74 -6.47
N GLY A 52 -10.92 35.65 -6.92
CA GLY A 52 -10.86 34.41 -6.16
C GLY A 52 -9.96 34.50 -4.92
N PRO A 53 -10.08 33.55 -3.97
CA PRO A 53 -9.28 33.55 -2.75
C PRO A 53 -7.78 33.66 -3.04
N LYS A 54 -7.10 34.65 -2.43
CA LYS A 54 -5.68 34.95 -2.68
C LYS A 54 -4.77 33.74 -2.43
N HIS A 55 -5.08 32.90 -1.45
CA HIS A 55 -4.32 31.69 -1.14
C HIS A 55 -4.35 30.67 -2.30
N LEU A 56 -5.45 30.59 -3.05
CA LEU A 56 -5.56 29.72 -4.24
C LEU A 56 -4.88 30.33 -5.47
N GLN A 57 -4.38 31.56 -5.43
CA GLN A 57 -3.64 32.14 -6.55
C GLN A 57 -2.13 31.85 -6.45
N GLN A 58 -1.64 31.67 -5.23
CA GLN A 58 -0.23 31.37 -4.95
C GLN A 58 0.14 29.95 -5.42
N ALA A 59 1.21 29.84 -6.21
CA ALA A 59 1.67 28.56 -6.75
C ALA A 59 2.05 27.55 -5.65
N THR A 60 2.75 28.01 -4.61
CA THR A 60 3.20 27.21 -3.46
C THR A 60 2.03 26.55 -2.72
N THR A 61 0.94 27.27 -2.50
CA THR A 61 -0.28 26.74 -1.87
C THR A 61 -0.91 25.65 -2.73
N LYS A 62 -0.98 25.84 -4.05
CA LYS A 62 -1.48 24.81 -4.98
C LYS A 62 -0.64 23.54 -4.94
N GLU A 63 0.68 23.69 -4.98
CA GLU A 63 1.62 22.56 -4.93
C GLU A 63 1.50 21.80 -3.61
N ARG A 64 1.41 22.51 -2.48
CA ARG A 64 1.17 21.90 -1.16
C ARG A 64 -0.13 21.11 -1.13
N MET A 65 -1.23 21.66 -1.65
CA MET A 65 -2.52 20.96 -1.70
C MET A 65 -2.45 19.69 -2.57
N LEU A 66 -1.78 19.75 -3.72
CA LEU A 66 -1.60 18.58 -4.57
C LEU A 66 -0.72 17.51 -3.92
N ALA A 67 0.36 17.90 -3.23
CA ALA A 67 1.19 16.98 -2.46
C ALA A 67 0.40 16.26 -1.36
N VAL A 68 -0.51 16.97 -0.68
CA VAL A 68 -1.43 16.36 0.29
C VAL A 68 -2.34 15.33 -0.37
N TYR A 69 -2.90 15.62 -1.54
CA TYR A 69 -3.74 14.64 -2.26
C TYR A 69 -2.96 13.42 -2.72
N GLU A 70 -1.71 13.61 -3.14
CA GLU A 70 -0.82 12.51 -3.46
C GLU A 70 -0.51 11.64 -2.24
N ALA A 71 -0.18 12.25 -1.11
CA ALA A 71 0.05 11.55 0.15
C ALA A 71 -1.19 10.77 0.62
N GLN A 72 -2.39 11.34 0.45
CA GLN A 72 -3.65 10.67 0.75
C GLN A 72 -3.88 9.45 -0.15
N GLU A 73 -3.67 9.55 -1.46
CA GLU A 73 -3.81 8.40 -2.37
C GLU A 73 -2.76 7.33 -2.11
N PHE A 74 -1.52 7.73 -1.78
CA PHE A 74 -0.48 6.79 -1.40
C PHE A 74 -0.88 6.05 -0.12
N SER A 75 -1.25 6.77 0.93
CA SER A 75 -1.73 6.20 2.20
C SER A 75 -2.92 5.27 1.96
N ARG A 76 -3.95 5.69 1.22
CA ARG A 76 -5.11 4.86 0.89
C ARG A 76 -4.73 3.54 0.21
N ARG A 77 -3.80 3.56 -0.74
CA ARG A 77 -3.31 2.35 -1.41
C ARG A 77 -2.56 1.43 -0.46
N GLN A 78 -1.73 2.00 0.43
CA GLN A 78 -1.01 1.24 1.45
C GLN A 78 -1.98 0.57 2.43
N TRP A 79 -2.99 1.28 2.92
CA TRP A 79 -3.99 0.74 3.85
C TRP A 79 -4.92 -0.28 3.19
N LYS A 80 -5.39 -0.03 1.96
CA LYS A 80 -6.24 -0.99 1.23
C LYS A 80 -5.49 -2.29 0.88
N GLY A 81 -4.16 -2.23 0.77
CA GLY A 81 -3.32 -3.40 0.55
C GLY A 81 -3.02 -4.23 1.80
N ARG A 82 -3.49 -3.81 2.99
CA ARG A 82 -3.32 -4.58 4.22
C ARG A 82 -4.44 -5.61 4.34
N ASP A 83 -4.05 -6.88 4.30
CA ASP A 83 -4.87 -8.06 4.54
C ASP A 83 -4.58 -8.71 5.90
N PHE A 84 -3.97 -7.94 6.82
CA PHE A 84 -3.55 -8.40 8.14
C PHE A 84 -3.91 -7.38 9.23
N GLU A 85 -4.00 -7.89 10.45
CA GLU A 85 -4.16 -7.11 11.67
C GLU A 85 -2.94 -7.31 12.56
N VAL A 86 -2.68 -6.34 13.45
CA VAL A 86 -1.58 -6.41 14.41
C VAL A 86 -2.16 -6.84 15.74
N TYR A 87 -1.67 -7.96 16.27
CA TYR A 87 -2.03 -8.48 17.58
C TYR A 87 -0.86 -8.36 18.54
N GLU A 88 -1.13 -7.95 19.76
CA GLU A 88 -0.15 -7.97 20.85
C GLU A 88 -0.23 -9.34 21.53
N VAL A 89 0.83 -10.15 21.35
CA VAL A 89 0.91 -11.50 21.89
C VAL A 89 1.96 -11.53 23.01
N PRO A 90 1.69 -12.17 24.15
CA PRO A 90 2.69 -12.36 25.20
C PRO A 90 3.95 -13.03 24.66
N TRP A 91 5.12 -12.62 25.15
CA TRP A 91 6.42 -13.08 24.67
C TRP A 91 6.58 -14.62 24.66
N SER A 92 6.04 -15.29 25.67
CA SER A 92 6.09 -16.74 25.82
C SER A 92 5.37 -17.49 24.69
N LEU A 93 4.31 -16.90 24.15
CA LEU A 93 3.47 -17.47 23.09
C LEU A 93 3.89 -16.97 21.70
N ALA A 94 4.71 -15.93 21.61
CA ALA A 94 5.15 -15.40 20.32
C ALA A 94 5.87 -16.48 19.47
N PRO A 95 5.72 -16.45 18.14
CA PRO A 95 6.48 -17.31 17.22
C PRO A 95 7.99 -17.25 17.46
N PRO A 96 8.73 -18.34 17.24
CA PRO A 96 10.17 -18.40 17.51
C PRO A 96 10.96 -17.32 16.74
N ASP A 97 10.52 -16.96 15.53
CA ASP A 97 11.12 -15.88 14.73
C ASP A 97 11.02 -14.48 15.36
N LEU A 98 10.03 -14.29 16.25
CA LEU A 98 9.76 -13.04 16.97
C LEU A 98 10.30 -13.03 18.40
N ARG A 99 10.81 -14.16 18.92
CA ARG A 99 11.42 -14.27 20.26
C ARG A 99 12.84 -13.70 20.29
N ARG A 100 13.00 -12.49 19.77
CA ARG A 100 14.25 -11.70 19.79
C ARG A 100 13.91 -10.22 19.81
N VAL A 101 14.89 -9.40 20.15
CA VAL A 101 14.71 -7.94 20.13
C VAL A 101 14.52 -7.49 18.68
N ILE A 102 13.43 -6.78 18.42
CA ILE A 102 13.13 -6.17 17.13
C ILE A 102 13.16 -4.66 17.36
N PRO A 103 14.17 -3.93 16.86
CA PRO A 103 14.26 -2.48 16.96
C PRO A 103 13.03 -1.80 16.36
N GLU A 104 12.86 -0.50 16.60
CA GLU A 104 11.81 0.26 15.93
C GLU A 104 12.11 0.49 14.44
N LEU A 105 11.05 0.81 13.68
CA LEU A 105 11.17 1.02 12.23
C LEU A 105 12.18 2.15 11.95
N HIS A 106 13.09 1.92 11.01
CA HIS A 106 14.17 2.85 10.64
C HIS A 106 15.25 3.11 11.70
N THR A 107 15.32 2.30 12.78
CA THR A 107 16.42 2.40 13.75
C THR A 107 17.68 1.65 13.30
N GLU A 108 17.51 0.45 12.74
CA GLU A 108 18.60 -0.42 12.30
C GLU A 108 18.38 -0.95 10.87
N CYS A 109 19.35 -1.70 10.36
CA CYS A 109 19.25 -2.42 9.10
C CYS A 109 18.04 -3.40 9.08
N PRO A 110 17.41 -3.64 7.91
CA PRO A 110 16.30 -4.57 7.80
C PRO A 110 16.64 -5.97 8.30
N ILE A 111 15.93 -6.43 9.32
CA ILE A 111 16.13 -7.74 9.93
C ILE A 111 15.43 -8.83 9.12
N ARG A 112 16.14 -9.93 8.87
CA ARG A 112 15.62 -11.08 8.13
C ARG A 112 15.12 -12.18 9.07
N SER A 113 14.03 -12.84 8.69
CA SER A 113 13.61 -14.11 9.31
C SER A 113 14.66 -15.18 9.04
N ALA A 114 14.94 -16.02 10.03
CA ALA A 114 15.90 -17.12 9.89
C ALA A 114 15.36 -18.24 8.98
N VAL A 115 14.04 -18.42 8.95
CA VAL A 115 13.38 -19.47 8.16
C VAL A 115 13.26 -19.07 6.68
N ASP A 116 12.73 -17.88 6.40
CA ASP A 116 12.37 -17.48 5.02
C ASP A 116 13.36 -16.51 4.38
N GLY A 117 14.29 -15.94 5.14
CA GLY A 117 15.20 -14.87 4.69
C GLY A 117 14.52 -13.54 4.34
N LYS A 118 13.19 -13.45 4.46
CA LYS A 118 12.38 -12.25 4.17
C LYS A 118 12.48 -11.24 5.32
N ASN A 119 12.20 -9.97 5.03
CA ASN A 119 12.14 -8.92 6.04
C ASN A 119 11.06 -9.25 7.09
N LEU A 120 11.47 -9.32 8.35
CA LEU A 120 10.62 -9.71 9.47
C LEU A 120 9.41 -8.77 9.64
N ARG A 121 9.57 -7.47 9.35
CA ARG A 121 8.48 -6.50 9.47
C ARG A 121 7.36 -6.68 8.46
N HIS A 122 7.65 -7.35 7.35
CA HIS A 122 6.68 -7.64 6.30
C HIS A 122 6.21 -9.10 6.35
N LYS A 123 6.62 -9.86 7.37
CA LYS A 123 6.17 -11.22 7.59
C LYS A 123 4.78 -11.18 8.23
N VAL A 124 3.80 -11.73 7.52
CA VAL A 124 2.44 -11.94 8.00
C VAL A 124 2.33 -13.41 8.38
N PHE A 125 1.77 -13.68 9.56
CA PHE A 125 1.52 -15.03 10.03
C PHE A 125 0.07 -15.42 9.73
N ASP A 126 -0.14 -16.69 9.41
CA ASP A 126 -1.48 -17.21 9.20
C ASP A 126 -2.23 -17.18 10.54
N ARG A 127 -3.40 -16.52 10.57
CA ARG A 127 -4.26 -16.44 11.77
C ARG A 127 -4.57 -17.81 12.37
N TRP A 128 -4.67 -18.83 11.52
CA TRP A 128 -4.97 -20.20 11.92
C TRP A 128 -3.79 -20.93 12.56
N GLU A 129 -2.56 -20.58 12.18
CA GLU A 129 -1.37 -21.13 12.85
C GLU A 129 -1.20 -20.55 14.25
N LEU A 130 -1.71 -19.34 14.45
CA LEU A 130 -1.71 -18.62 15.73
C LEU A 130 -3.02 -18.80 16.53
N SER A 131 -3.87 -19.77 16.17
CA SER A 131 -5.20 -19.88 16.80
C SER A 131 -5.11 -20.12 18.30
N ASN A 132 -4.17 -20.98 18.72
CA ASN A 132 -3.97 -21.35 20.12
C ASN A 132 -3.44 -20.15 20.93
N GLU A 133 -2.59 -19.35 20.32
CA GLU A 133 -1.98 -18.16 20.92
C GLU A 133 -2.95 -16.98 21.00
N LEU A 134 -3.85 -16.84 20.02
CA LEU A 134 -4.80 -15.72 19.93
C LEU A 134 -6.13 -15.97 20.64
N PHE A 135 -6.68 -17.18 20.56
CA PHE A 135 -8.02 -17.52 21.05
C PHE A 135 -7.99 -18.54 22.21
N GLY A 136 -6.81 -19.05 22.59
CA GLY A 136 -6.70 -20.09 23.60
C GLY A 136 -7.18 -21.46 23.10
N HIS A 137 -7.67 -22.31 24.01
CA HIS A 137 -8.16 -23.66 23.69
C HIS A 137 -9.55 -23.69 23.02
N GLU A 138 -10.14 -22.54 22.68
CA GLU A 138 -11.38 -22.53 21.90
C GLU A 138 -11.07 -22.98 20.47
N THR A 139 -11.62 -24.15 20.11
CA THR A 139 -11.45 -24.75 18.79
C THR A 139 -12.20 -23.93 17.75
N VAL A 140 -11.58 -22.87 17.25
CA VAL A 140 -12.06 -22.21 16.03
C VAL A 140 -11.73 -23.13 14.86
N GLU A 141 -12.74 -23.81 14.32
CA GLU A 141 -12.57 -24.72 13.18
C GLU A 141 -11.97 -23.96 11.99
N ARG A 142 -10.79 -24.41 11.54
CA ARG A 142 -10.16 -23.89 10.33
C ARG A 142 -11.06 -24.20 9.14
N PRO A 143 -11.44 -23.22 8.30
CA PRO A 143 -12.10 -23.52 7.05
C PRO A 143 -11.17 -24.42 6.23
N LYS A 144 -11.69 -25.54 5.70
CA LYS A 144 -10.91 -26.51 4.93
C LYS A 144 -10.39 -25.86 3.63
N VAL A 145 -9.23 -25.22 3.70
CA VAL A 145 -8.54 -24.72 2.51
C VAL A 145 -7.92 -25.93 1.82
N PRO A 146 -8.24 -26.23 0.55
CA PRO A 146 -7.60 -27.33 -0.16
C PRO A 146 -6.10 -27.02 -0.31
N CYS A 147 -5.28 -27.68 0.50
CA CYS A 147 -3.84 -27.63 0.36
C CYS A 147 -3.44 -28.48 -0.85
N VAL A 148 -3.08 -27.83 -1.96
CA VAL A 148 -2.53 -28.52 -3.13
C VAL A 148 -1.18 -29.09 -2.72
N SER A 149 -1.05 -30.42 -2.72
CA SER A 149 0.23 -31.05 -2.41
C SER A 149 1.27 -30.59 -3.45
N PRO A 150 2.51 -30.23 -3.02
CA PRO A 150 3.55 -29.80 -3.95
C PRO A 150 3.81 -30.83 -5.05
N ARG A 151 3.68 -32.12 -4.73
CA ARG A 151 3.87 -33.24 -5.67
C ARG A 151 2.80 -33.29 -6.76
N LEU A 152 1.56 -32.90 -6.48
CA LEU A 152 0.46 -32.88 -7.46
C LEU A 152 0.37 -31.56 -8.26
N ALA A 153 1.05 -30.50 -7.82
CA ALA A 153 1.11 -29.24 -8.56
C ALA A 153 2.00 -29.33 -9.81
N PHE A 154 3.08 -30.12 -9.75
CA PHE A 154 4.01 -30.28 -10.87
C PHE A 154 3.52 -31.25 -11.95
N SER A 155 2.69 -32.25 -11.61
CA SER A 155 2.19 -33.23 -12.58
C SER A 155 1.13 -32.68 -13.55
N LYS A 156 0.51 -31.52 -13.24
CA LYS A 156 -0.43 -30.85 -14.14
C LYS A 156 0.21 -29.77 -15.04
N MET A 157 1.50 -29.49 -14.89
CA MET A 157 2.25 -28.55 -15.76
C MET A 157 2.96 -29.25 -16.94
N LEU A 158 2.90 -30.58 -17.01
CA LEU A 158 3.48 -31.39 -18.09
C LEU A 158 2.37 -32.10 -18.86
N VAL A 159 1.49 -31.34 -19.48
CA VAL A 159 0.68 -31.83 -20.61
C VAL A 159 0.78 -30.74 -21.68
N PHE A 160 1.73 -30.93 -22.58
CA PHE A 160 1.76 -30.27 -23.89
C PHE A 160 1.10 -31.22 -24.90
#